data_AF-A0A3M2D568-F1
#
_entry.id   AF-A0A3M2D568-F1
#
_cell.length_a   1.000
_cell.length_b   1.000
_cell.length_c   1.000
_cell.angle_alpha   90.00
_cell.angle_beta   90.00
_cell.angle_gamma   90.00
#
_symmetry.space_group_name_H-M   'P 1'
#
loop_
_entity.id
_entity.type
_entity.pdbx_description
1 polymer ?
#
loop_
_entity_poly.entity_id
_entity_poly.type
_entity_poly.pdbx_seq_one_letter_code
_entity_poly.pdbx_strand_id
1 'polypeptide(L)'
;MMRRAFILGLVFLITLTGCVVSKSKYTAAVAEVESAKAELEKIRMHRDALEQQLNNLREVNKKLNAEVEQMASELQRIKESRQSEQAMLQAKQAELMKKQREVLTKFQALKNELIALKNQNAALKRTVLRYQKELKEARQQRTAGLVPSSKTAPPPSPSQQSSSSLPSDSASPSLGRAPININTASVSDLVLFLGVSKETAQKIVDNRPYRLRGELVAKNVIPKSTFDTIKDRITAAP
;
A
#
# COMPACT_ATOMS: atom_id res chain seq x y z
N MET A 1 57.57 111.34 6.67
CA MET A 1 56.13 111.22 6.98
C MET A 1 55.28 110.64 5.84
N MET A 2 55.55 110.92 4.56
CA MET A 2 54.72 110.47 3.42
C MET A 2 54.57 108.95 3.25
N ARG A 3 55.59 108.12 3.55
CA ARG A 3 55.49 106.65 3.41
C ARG A 3 54.54 105.99 4.41
N ARG A 4 54.41 106.54 5.63
CA ARG A 4 53.48 106.02 6.65
C ARG A 4 52.02 106.40 6.34
N ALA A 5 51.79 107.60 5.80
CA ALA A 5 50.48 108.03 5.32
C ALA A 5 50.02 107.21 4.09
N PHE A 6 50.94 106.85 3.20
CA PHE A 6 50.63 106.02 2.04
C PHE A 6 50.30 104.57 2.44
N ILE A 7 51.02 103.99 3.39
CA ILE A 7 50.74 102.64 3.92
C ILE A 7 49.41 102.62 4.69
N LEU A 8 49.12 103.64 5.50
CA LEU A 8 47.82 103.77 6.18
C LEU A 8 46.67 103.98 5.20
N GLY A 9 46.84 104.78 4.15
CA GLY A 9 45.84 104.96 3.09
C GLY A 9 45.60 103.70 2.27
N LEU A 10 46.65 102.92 1.99
CA LEU A 10 46.56 101.67 1.24
C LEU A 10 45.88 100.56 2.06
N VAL A 11 46.16 100.48 3.37
CA VAL A 11 45.47 99.56 4.30
C VAL A 11 44.00 99.94 4.44
N PHE A 12 43.67 101.23 4.52
CA PHE A 12 42.29 101.70 4.59
C PHE A 12 41.50 101.39 3.30
N LEU A 13 42.15 101.52 2.13
CA LEU A 13 41.56 101.15 0.83
C LEU A 13 41.31 99.64 0.69
N ILE A 14 42.18 98.80 1.23
CA ILE A 14 42.04 97.33 1.19
C ILE A 14 40.95 96.83 2.17
N THR A 15 40.71 97.55 3.27
CA THR A 15 39.60 97.22 4.20
C THR A 15 38.22 97.66 3.71
N LEU A 16 38.16 98.58 2.74
CA LEU A 16 36.90 99.08 2.16
C LEU A 16 36.47 98.30 0.91
N THR A 17 37.32 97.42 0.37
CA THR A 17 36.96 96.41 -0.64
C THR A 17 36.48 95.10 -0.01
N GLY A 18 35.89 95.16 1.20
CA GLY A 18 34.99 94.12 1.66
C GLY A 18 33.73 94.14 0.79
N CYS A 19 33.56 93.14 -0.07
CA CYS A 19 32.41 92.98 -0.96
C CYS A 19 31.08 93.24 -0.23
N VAL A 20 30.49 94.41 -0.43
CA VAL A 20 29.09 94.66 -0.05
C VAL A 20 28.22 93.91 -1.04
N VAL A 21 28.01 92.61 -0.80
CA VAL A 21 26.98 91.83 -1.50
C VAL A 21 25.65 92.49 -1.16
N SER A 22 24.89 92.91 -2.17
CA SER A 22 23.59 93.52 -1.93
C SER A 22 22.73 92.56 -1.12
N LYS A 23 21.99 93.08 -0.13
CA LYS A 23 21.13 92.29 0.77
C LYS A 23 20.26 91.28 0.00
N SER A 24 19.79 91.66 -1.19
CA SER A 24 19.04 90.81 -2.13
C SER A 24 19.80 89.58 -2.66
N LYS A 25 21.09 89.72 -2.99
CA LYS A 25 21.91 88.61 -3.50
C LYS A 25 22.25 87.63 -2.39
N TYR A 26 22.51 88.13 -1.17
CA TYR A 26 22.70 87.28 0.00
C TYR A 26 21.43 86.48 0.32
N THR A 27 20.27 87.13 0.36
CA THR A 27 18.99 86.44 0.62
C THR A 27 18.63 85.44 -0.46
N ALA A 28 18.93 85.73 -1.73
CA ALA A 28 18.73 84.78 -2.83
C ALA A 28 19.64 83.55 -2.68
N ALA A 29 20.93 83.75 -2.38
CA ALA A 29 21.87 82.65 -2.15
C ALA A 29 21.48 81.78 -0.93
N VAL A 30 20.99 82.38 0.15
CA VAL A 30 20.48 81.63 1.31
C VAL A 30 19.25 80.79 0.93
N ALA A 31 18.30 81.37 0.18
CA ALA A 31 17.12 80.63 -0.28
C ALA A 31 17.48 79.46 -1.22
N GLU A 32 18.46 79.65 -2.10
CA GLU A 32 18.98 78.59 -2.97
C GLU A 32 19.66 77.48 -2.16
N VAL A 33 20.45 77.83 -1.14
CA VAL A 33 21.08 76.85 -0.24
C VAL A 33 20.03 76.09 0.58
N GLU A 34 18.99 76.75 1.07
CA GLU A 34 17.88 76.10 1.77
C GLU A 34 17.10 75.15 0.86
N SER A 35 16.83 75.55 -0.39
CA SER A 35 16.19 74.70 -1.40
C SER A 35 17.06 73.48 -1.74
N ALA A 36 18.36 73.69 -1.98
CA ALA A 36 19.32 72.62 -2.26
C ALA A 36 19.44 71.66 -1.08
N LYS A 37 19.40 72.17 0.15
CA LYS A 37 19.37 71.34 1.36
C LYS A 37 18.11 70.49 1.43
N ALA A 38 16.94 71.06 1.14
CA ALA A 38 15.69 70.32 1.12
C ALA A 38 15.68 69.22 0.03
N GLU A 39 16.23 69.50 -1.14
CA GLU A 39 16.41 68.48 -2.19
C GLU A 39 17.38 67.38 -1.78
N LEU A 40 18.51 67.74 -1.15
CA LEU A 40 19.48 66.77 -0.66
C LEU A 40 18.87 65.87 0.43
N GLU A 41 18.06 66.42 1.33
CA GLU A 41 17.32 65.64 2.33
C GLU A 41 16.30 64.69 1.66
N LYS A 42 15.57 65.13 0.64
CA LYS A 42 14.68 64.23 -0.15
C LYS A 42 15.46 63.10 -0.81
N ILE A 43 16.61 63.40 -1.42
CA ILE A 43 17.47 62.40 -2.07
C ILE A 43 17.99 61.39 -1.03
N ARG A 44 18.41 61.85 0.15
CA ARG A 44 18.81 60.95 1.26
C ARG A 44 17.67 60.03 1.67
N MET A 45 16.46 60.56 1.86
CA MET A 45 15.30 59.74 2.20
C MET A 45 15.00 58.68 1.12
N HIS A 46 15.11 59.03 -0.16
CA HIS A 46 14.93 58.07 -1.26
C HIS A 46 16.05 57.02 -1.28
N ARG A 47 17.30 57.42 -1.03
CA ARG A 47 18.44 56.51 -0.92
C ARG A 47 18.24 55.50 0.20
N ASP A 48 17.85 55.97 1.39
CA ASP A 48 17.63 55.13 2.57
C ASP A 48 16.45 54.16 2.34
N ALA A 49 15.38 54.60 1.68
CA ALA A 49 14.27 53.74 1.28
C ALA A 49 14.72 52.64 0.29
N LEU A 50 15.53 52.99 -0.70
CA LEU A 50 16.09 52.01 -1.65
C LEU A 50 17.05 51.04 -0.97
N GLU A 51 17.88 51.50 -0.03
CA GLU A 51 18.76 50.64 0.76
C GLU A 51 17.98 49.62 1.60
N GLN A 52 16.87 50.06 2.22
CA GLN A 52 15.97 49.15 2.93
C GLN A 52 15.35 48.11 2.00
N GLN A 53 14.91 48.52 0.81
CA GLN A 53 14.39 47.59 -0.19
C GLN A 53 15.45 46.56 -0.63
N LEU A 54 16.68 47.00 -0.89
CA LEU A 54 17.78 46.10 -1.23
C LEU A 54 18.11 45.11 -0.11
N ASN A 55 18.09 45.56 1.14
CA ASN A 55 18.33 44.69 2.29
C ASN A 55 17.22 43.66 2.46
N ASN A 56 15.95 44.07 2.33
CA ASN A 56 14.82 43.15 2.33
C ASN A 56 14.94 42.12 1.18
N LEU A 57 15.29 42.57 -0.02
CA LEU A 57 15.47 41.68 -1.17
C LEU A 57 16.61 40.68 -0.95
N ARG A 58 17.71 41.10 -0.32
CA ARG A 58 18.81 40.20 0.07
C ARG A 58 18.36 39.18 1.10
N GLU A 59 17.59 39.59 2.10
CA GLU A 59 17.06 38.68 3.13
C GLU A 59 16.11 37.64 2.52
N VAL A 60 15.20 38.07 1.65
CA VAL A 60 14.28 37.15 0.95
C VAL A 60 15.06 36.17 0.08
N ASN A 61 16.07 36.62 -0.67
CA ASN A 61 16.91 35.72 -1.47
C ASN A 61 17.67 34.71 -0.58
N LYS A 62 18.19 35.13 0.57
CA LYS A 62 18.83 34.20 1.53
C LYS A 62 17.84 33.15 2.05
N LYS A 63 16.62 33.57 2.41
CA LYS A 63 15.56 32.66 2.86
C LYS A 63 15.18 31.66 1.77
N LEU A 64 14.97 32.14 0.55
CA LEU A 64 14.63 31.29 -0.58
C LEU A 64 15.72 30.25 -0.88
N ASN A 65 17.00 30.65 -0.83
CA ASN A 65 18.11 29.71 -0.99
C ASN A 65 18.13 28.64 0.11
N ALA A 66 17.88 29.03 1.36
CA ALA A 66 17.80 28.08 2.47
C ALA A 66 16.63 27.10 2.32
N GLU A 67 15.46 27.57 1.88
CA GLU A 67 14.30 26.72 1.58
C GLU A 67 14.58 25.76 0.42
N VAL A 68 15.28 26.21 -0.63
CA VAL A 68 15.70 25.34 -1.74
C VAL A 68 16.66 24.24 -1.28
N GLU A 69 17.62 24.56 -0.41
CA GLU A 69 18.53 23.57 0.18
C GLU A 69 17.79 22.56 1.06
N GLN A 70 16.86 23.03 1.88
CA GLN A 70 16.00 22.16 2.69
C GLN A 70 15.18 21.22 1.82
N MET A 71 14.47 21.76 0.81
CA MET A 71 13.68 20.97 -0.13
C MET A 71 14.55 19.95 -0.89
N ALA A 72 15.76 20.32 -1.30
CA ALA A 72 16.68 19.39 -1.96
C ALA A 72 17.06 18.22 -1.04
N SER A 73 17.31 18.47 0.24
CA SER A 73 17.60 17.43 1.23
C SER A 73 16.39 16.51 1.47
N GLU A 74 15.18 17.05 1.50
CA GLU A 74 13.94 16.28 1.65
C GLU A 74 13.68 15.40 0.43
N LEU A 75 13.85 15.94 -0.78
CA LEU A 75 13.73 15.20 -2.02
C LEU A 75 14.71 14.04 -2.09
N GLN A 76 15.96 14.26 -1.66
CA GLN A 76 16.97 13.21 -1.61
C GLN A 76 16.56 12.10 -0.64
N ARG A 77 16.11 12.45 0.56
CA ARG A 77 15.61 11.48 1.55
C ARG A 77 14.41 10.68 1.02
N ILE A 78 13.45 11.35 0.37
CA ILE A 78 12.27 10.69 -0.22
C ILE A 78 12.70 9.74 -1.34
N LYS A 79 13.67 10.15 -2.16
CA LYS A 79 14.20 9.33 -3.26
C LYS A 79 14.86 8.06 -2.73
N GLU A 80 15.71 8.17 -1.71
CA GLU A 80 16.36 7.02 -1.07
C GLU A 80 15.34 6.08 -0.42
N SER A 81 14.35 6.63 0.30
CA SER A 81 13.25 5.85 0.88
C SER A 81 12.48 5.08 -0.20
N ARG A 82 12.14 5.75 -1.32
CA ARG A 82 11.43 5.12 -2.44
C ARG A 82 12.28 4.04 -3.09
N GLN A 83 13.57 4.26 -3.27
CA GLN A 83 14.49 3.25 -3.83
C GLN A 83 14.59 2.03 -2.91
N SER A 84 14.68 2.24 -1.60
CA SER A 84 14.67 1.17 -0.60
C SER A 84 13.37 0.35 -0.66
N GLU A 85 12.22 1.03 -0.71
CA GLU A 85 10.92 0.39 -0.85
C GLU A 85 10.82 -0.42 -2.15
N GLN A 86 11.25 0.15 -3.27
CA GLN A 86 11.30 -0.55 -4.56
C GLN A 86 12.19 -1.80 -4.51
N ALA A 87 13.35 -1.72 -3.86
CA ALA A 87 14.23 -2.86 -3.69
C ALA A 87 13.57 -3.97 -2.85
N MET A 88 12.90 -3.61 -1.76
CA MET A 88 12.14 -4.57 -0.93
C MET A 88 11.00 -5.23 -1.70
N LEU A 89 10.25 -4.45 -2.49
CA LEU A 89 9.16 -4.98 -3.32
C LEU A 89 9.70 -5.92 -4.40
N GLN A 90 10.81 -5.57 -5.06
CA GLN A 90 11.46 -6.45 -6.05
C GLN A 90 11.96 -7.74 -5.43
N ALA A 91 12.56 -7.69 -4.24
CA ALA A 91 13.00 -8.88 -3.51
C ALA A 91 11.82 -9.80 -3.17
N LYS A 92 10.72 -9.23 -2.66
CA LYS A 92 9.50 -9.98 -2.36
C LYS A 92 8.88 -10.59 -3.61
N GLN A 93 8.88 -9.86 -4.73
CA GLN A 93 8.42 -10.36 -6.02
C GLN A 93 9.27 -11.55 -6.49
N ALA A 94 10.60 -11.46 -6.38
CA ALA A 94 11.49 -12.56 -6.73
C ALA A 94 11.25 -13.80 -5.85
N GLU A 95 11.01 -13.61 -4.56
CA GLU A 95 10.68 -14.70 -3.63
C GLU A 95 9.33 -15.36 -3.99
N LEU A 96 8.30 -14.58 -4.26
CA LEU A 96 6.99 -15.09 -4.70
C LEU A 96 7.10 -15.86 -6.02
N MET A 97 7.87 -15.35 -6.98
CA MET A 97 8.13 -16.05 -8.24
C MET A 97 8.85 -17.38 -8.02
N LYS A 98 9.79 -17.45 -7.07
CA LYS A 98 10.46 -18.70 -6.69
C LYS A 98 9.47 -19.69 -6.08
N LYS A 99 8.63 -19.24 -5.13
CA LYS A 99 7.57 -20.07 -4.52
C LYS A 99 6.58 -20.58 -5.56
N GLN A 100 6.19 -19.73 -6.51
CA GLN A 100 5.28 -20.13 -7.59
C GLN A 100 5.90 -21.20 -8.48
N ARG A 101 7.18 -21.06 -8.85
CA ARG A 101 7.91 -22.11 -9.59
C ARG A 101 7.97 -23.41 -8.81
N GLU A 102 8.26 -23.35 -7.52
CA GLU A 102 8.34 -24.54 -6.66
C GLU A 102 6.99 -25.26 -6.53
N VAL A 103 5.89 -24.51 -6.38
CA VAL A 103 4.54 -25.09 -6.36
C VAL A 103 4.22 -25.75 -7.70
N LEU A 104 4.58 -25.10 -8.81
CA LEU A 104 4.35 -25.64 -10.15
C LEU A 104 5.16 -26.92 -10.39
N THR A 105 6.42 -26.98 -9.97
CA THR A 105 7.24 -28.20 -10.10
C THR A 105 6.69 -29.34 -9.25
N LYS A 106 6.31 -29.06 -7.99
CA LYS A 106 5.63 -30.04 -7.12
C LYS A 106 4.33 -30.54 -7.73
N PHE A 107 3.50 -29.65 -8.27
CA PHE A 107 2.26 -30.02 -8.94
C PHE A 107 2.49 -30.94 -10.13
N GLN A 108 3.48 -30.64 -10.98
CA GLN A 108 3.83 -31.50 -12.10
C GLN A 108 4.34 -32.88 -11.65
N ALA A 109 5.18 -32.93 -10.62
CA ALA A 109 5.67 -34.19 -10.05
C ALA A 109 4.53 -35.06 -9.51
N LEU A 110 3.65 -34.48 -8.69
CA LEU A 110 2.45 -35.15 -8.16
C LEU A 110 1.54 -35.67 -9.27
N LYS A 111 1.36 -34.89 -10.33
CA LYS A 111 0.57 -35.32 -11.51
C LYS A 111 1.20 -36.55 -12.18
N ASN A 112 2.52 -36.55 -12.36
CA ASN A 112 3.23 -37.68 -12.96
C ASN A 112 3.15 -38.93 -12.09
N GLU A 113 3.28 -38.79 -10.76
CA GLU A 113 3.10 -39.89 -9.80
C GLU A 113 1.68 -40.46 -9.84
N LEU A 114 0.66 -39.60 -9.90
CA LEU A 114 -0.74 -40.05 -10.01
C LEU A 114 -0.95 -40.87 -11.28
N ILE A 115 -0.42 -40.42 -12.41
CA ILE A 115 -0.48 -41.17 -13.68
C ILE A 115 0.22 -42.52 -13.54
N ALA A 116 1.41 -42.55 -12.94
CA ALA A 116 2.16 -43.79 -12.72
C ALA A 116 1.39 -44.77 -11.82
N LEU A 117 0.85 -44.31 -10.69
CA LEU A 117 0.04 -45.11 -9.77
C LEU A 117 -1.25 -45.59 -10.41
N LYS A 118 -1.89 -44.80 -11.27
CA LYS A 118 -3.09 -45.21 -12.01
C LYS A 118 -2.75 -46.38 -12.96
N ASN A 119 -1.62 -46.30 -13.65
CA ASN A 119 -1.15 -47.36 -14.53
C ASN A 119 -0.76 -48.63 -13.75
N GLN A 120 -0.09 -48.49 -12.61
CA GLN A 120 0.22 -49.61 -11.72
C GLN A 120 -1.04 -50.29 -11.17
N ASN A 121 -2.02 -49.49 -10.70
CA ASN A 121 -3.31 -50.01 -10.26
C ASN A 121 -4.05 -50.75 -11.39
N ALA A 122 -3.98 -50.25 -12.62
CA ALA A 122 -4.56 -50.94 -13.76
C ALA A 122 -3.86 -52.27 -14.05
N ALA A 123 -2.54 -52.33 -13.94
CA ALA A 123 -1.77 -53.57 -14.09
C ALA A 123 -2.11 -54.60 -13.00
N LEU A 124 -2.13 -54.17 -11.73
CA LEU A 124 -2.52 -55.02 -10.60
C LEU A 124 -3.94 -55.58 -10.76
N LYS A 125 -4.90 -54.75 -11.17
CA LYS A 125 -6.26 -55.19 -11.46
C LYS A 125 -6.30 -56.30 -12.53
N ARG A 126 -5.50 -56.16 -13.60
CA ARG A 126 -5.40 -57.21 -14.64
C ARG A 126 -4.84 -58.52 -14.07
N THR A 127 -3.78 -58.44 -13.24
CA THR A 127 -3.19 -59.62 -12.60
C THR A 127 -4.18 -60.31 -11.66
N VAL A 128 -4.90 -59.55 -10.84
CA VAL A 128 -5.94 -60.08 -9.94
C VAL A 128 -7.05 -60.76 -10.76
N LEU A 129 -7.52 -60.14 -11.84
CA LEU A 129 -8.54 -60.73 -12.71
C LEU A 129 -8.06 -62.05 -13.35
N ARG A 130 -6.79 -62.11 -13.78
CA ARG A 130 -6.18 -63.33 -14.30
C ARG A 130 -6.20 -64.45 -13.26
N TYR A 131 -5.71 -64.18 -12.04
CA TYR A 131 -5.71 -65.19 -10.98
C TYR A 131 -7.11 -65.62 -10.54
N GLN A 132 -8.07 -64.69 -10.49
CA GLN A 132 -9.47 -65.04 -10.21
C GLN A 132 -10.04 -66.00 -11.25
N LYS A 133 -9.71 -65.80 -12.53
CA LYS A 133 -10.11 -66.69 -13.62
C LYS A 133 -9.47 -68.08 -13.46
N GLU A 134 -8.14 -68.14 -13.25
CA GLU A 134 -7.41 -69.40 -13.05
C GLU A 134 -7.96 -70.18 -11.83
N LEU A 135 -8.25 -69.52 -10.71
CA LEU A 135 -8.85 -70.17 -9.53
C LEU A 135 -10.28 -70.66 -9.78
N LYS A 136 -11.09 -69.92 -10.55
CA LYS A 136 -12.45 -70.33 -10.92
C LYS A 136 -12.43 -71.56 -11.84
N GLU A 137 -11.54 -71.57 -12.84
CA GLU A 137 -11.35 -72.69 -13.75
C GLU A 137 -10.83 -73.92 -13.01
N ALA A 138 -9.84 -73.79 -12.12
CA ALA A 138 -9.34 -74.89 -11.29
C ALA A 138 -10.42 -75.46 -10.36
N ARG A 139 -11.30 -74.61 -9.81
CA ARG A 139 -12.44 -75.06 -8.99
C ARG A 139 -13.47 -75.81 -9.84
N GLN A 140 -13.75 -75.33 -11.06
CA GLN A 140 -14.65 -76.00 -12.01
C GLN A 140 -14.10 -77.36 -12.48
N GLN A 141 -12.80 -77.45 -12.73
CA GLN A 141 -12.11 -78.70 -13.07
C GLN A 141 -12.14 -79.70 -11.90
N ARG A 142 -11.97 -79.24 -10.66
CA ARG A 142 -12.14 -80.09 -9.46
C ARG A 142 -13.58 -80.57 -9.26
N THR A 143 -14.58 -79.77 -9.62
CA THR A 143 -16.00 -80.18 -9.53
C THR A 143 -16.46 -81.09 -10.68
N ALA A 144 -15.70 -81.17 -11.78
CA ALA A 144 -15.99 -82.09 -12.90
C ALA A 144 -15.41 -83.50 -12.70
N GLY A 145 -14.56 -83.71 -11.68
CA GLY A 145 -13.95 -85.01 -11.36
C GLY A 145 -14.59 -85.79 -10.21
N LEU A 146 -15.67 -85.30 -9.58
CA LEU A 146 -16.38 -86.01 -8.51
C LEU A 146 -17.91 -86.01 -8.77
N VAL A 147 -18.45 -87.21 -8.98
CA VAL A 147 -19.90 -87.51 -9.01
C VAL A 147 -20.46 -87.44 -7.57
N PRO A 148 -21.73 -87.04 -7.33
CA PRO A 148 -22.18 -86.52 -6.05
C PRO A 148 -22.76 -87.60 -5.12
N SER A 149 -22.70 -87.37 -3.79
CA SER A 149 -23.56 -88.08 -2.85
C SER A 149 -24.13 -87.15 -1.76
N SER A 150 -25.43 -87.32 -1.54
CA SER A 150 -26.31 -86.90 -0.44
C SER A 150 -26.48 -85.40 -0.10
N LYS A 151 -27.53 -84.83 -0.72
CA LYS A 151 -28.64 -84.05 -0.13
C LYS A 151 -28.62 -83.84 1.39
N THR A 152 -28.54 -82.59 1.87
CA THR A 152 -29.35 -82.08 3.01
C THR A 152 -29.54 -80.56 2.98
N ALA A 153 -30.80 -80.15 3.15
CA ALA A 153 -31.46 -78.89 3.60
C ALA A 153 -30.75 -77.50 3.64
N PRO A 154 -31.48 -76.39 3.36
CA PRO A 154 -31.02 -75.01 3.58
C PRO A 154 -31.29 -74.55 5.04
N PRO A 155 -30.51 -73.59 5.58
CA PRO A 155 -31.06 -72.24 5.80
C PRO A 155 -29.97 -71.13 5.67
N PRO A 156 -30.18 -69.90 6.15
CA PRO A 156 -30.63 -68.75 5.37
C PRO A 156 -29.50 -67.75 5.04
N SER A 157 -29.84 -66.85 4.12
CA SER A 157 -29.12 -65.62 3.76
C SER A 157 -28.50 -64.86 4.93
N PRO A 158 -27.31 -64.28 4.72
CA PRO A 158 -27.03 -62.94 5.15
C PRO A 158 -26.94 -62.02 3.94
N SER A 159 -27.84 -61.04 3.99
CA SER A 159 -27.91 -59.78 3.28
C SER A 159 -26.59 -59.26 2.70
N GLN A 160 -26.70 -58.84 1.45
CA GLN A 160 -25.88 -57.80 0.83
C GLN A 160 -25.79 -56.56 1.71
N GLN A 161 -24.61 -55.97 1.84
CA GLN A 161 -24.41 -54.53 1.62
C GLN A 161 -22.90 -54.21 1.54
N SER A 162 -22.43 -53.92 0.33
CA SER A 162 -21.94 -52.59 -0.08
C SER A 162 -20.53 -52.29 0.43
N SER A 163 -19.50 -52.53 -0.39
CA SER A 163 -18.90 -51.48 -1.23
C SER A 163 -18.76 -50.14 -0.51
N SER A 164 -17.53 -49.93 -0.04
CA SER A 164 -16.89 -48.63 0.06
C SER A 164 -17.29 -47.68 -1.07
N SER A 165 -18.03 -46.63 -0.71
CA SER A 165 -18.10 -45.40 -1.51
C SER A 165 -17.55 -44.26 -0.67
N LEU A 166 -16.25 -44.02 -0.82
CA LEU A 166 -15.69 -42.68 -0.66
C LEU A 166 -16.24 -41.84 -1.83
N PRO A 167 -17.00 -40.76 -1.60
CA PRO A 167 -17.17 -39.75 -2.62
C PRO A 167 -15.91 -38.88 -2.61
N SER A 168 -14.94 -39.23 -3.45
CA SER A 168 -14.07 -38.21 -4.04
C SER A 168 -14.83 -37.65 -5.23
N ASP A 169 -15.72 -36.70 -4.95
CA ASP A 169 -16.24 -35.81 -5.97
C ASP A 169 -15.65 -34.43 -5.68
N SER A 170 -14.69 -34.05 -6.51
CA SER A 170 -14.38 -32.65 -6.78
C SER A 170 -15.56 -32.07 -7.57
N ALA A 171 -16.70 -31.96 -6.90
CA ALA A 171 -17.77 -31.08 -7.30
C ALA A 171 -17.57 -29.80 -6.51
N SER A 172 -17.23 -28.71 -7.17
CA SER A 172 -17.58 -27.38 -6.66
C SER A 172 -19.06 -27.45 -6.29
N PRO A 173 -19.45 -27.37 -5.01
CA PRO A 173 -20.85 -27.32 -4.69
C PRO A 173 -21.26 -25.88 -4.92
N SER A 174 -21.62 -25.55 -6.16
CA SER A 174 -22.73 -24.62 -6.38
C SER A 174 -24.02 -25.33 -5.96
N LEU A 175 -24.10 -25.70 -4.69
CA LEU A 175 -25.34 -26.08 -4.05
C LEU A 175 -25.93 -24.76 -3.57
N GLY A 176 -27.14 -24.44 -4.03
CA GLY A 176 -28.01 -23.48 -3.37
C GLY A 176 -28.28 -23.96 -1.95
N ARG A 177 -27.31 -23.72 -1.06
CA ARG A 177 -27.32 -24.19 0.31
C ARG A 177 -27.89 -23.07 1.17
N ALA A 178 -28.70 -23.48 2.15
CA ALA A 178 -29.35 -22.57 3.06
C ALA A 178 -28.35 -21.54 3.63
N PRO A 179 -28.73 -20.26 3.71
CA PRO A 179 -27.85 -19.21 4.17
C PRO A 179 -27.39 -19.47 5.60
N ILE A 180 -26.10 -19.28 5.85
CA ILE A 180 -25.45 -19.58 7.13
C ILE A 180 -25.86 -18.56 8.18
N ASN A 181 -26.36 -19.04 9.33
CA ASN A 181 -26.70 -18.16 10.44
C ASN A 181 -25.44 -17.69 11.16
N ILE A 182 -25.19 -16.38 11.16
CA ILE A 182 -23.98 -15.76 11.72
C ILE A 182 -23.91 -15.85 13.26
N ASN A 183 -25.05 -16.08 13.93
CA ASN A 183 -25.12 -16.23 15.38
C ASN A 183 -24.76 -17.63 15.86
N THR A 184 -24.97 -18.67 15.03
CA THR A 184 -24.78 -20.07 15.41
C THR A 184 -23.63 -20.76 14.67
N ALA A 185 -23.13 -20.19 13.58
CA ALA A 185 -22.03 -20.77 12.79
C ALA A 185 -20.76 -21.00 13.63
N SER A 186 -19.98 -22.04 13.32
CA SER A 186 -18.64 -22.20 13.92
C SER A 186 -17.59 -21.38 13.17
N VAL A 187 -16.42 -21.16 13.78
CA VAL A 187 -15.27 -20.49 13.12
C VAL A 187 -14.90 -21.23 11.81
N SER A 188 -14.89 -22.57 11.85
CA SER A 188 -14.62 -23.41 10.69
C SER A 188 -15.65 -23.24 9.58
N ASP A 189 -16.94 -23.12 9.92
CA ASP A 189 -17.99 -22.94 8.91
C ASP A 189 -17.88 -21.57 8.23
N LEU A 190 -17.56 -20.53 8.99
CA LEU A 190 -17.33 -19.20 8.43
C LEU A 190 -16.15 -19.21 7.45
N VAL A 191 -15.03 -19.84 7.81
CA VAL A 191 -13.86 -19.93 6.93
C VAL A 191 -14.15 -20.77 5.69
N LEU A 192 -14.73 -21.95 5.87
CA LEU A 192 -14.92 -22.92 4.78
C LEU A 192 -15.99 -22.49 3.78
N PHE A 193 -17.12 -21.94 4.25
CA PHE A 193 -18.27 -21.65 3.40
C PHE A 193 -18.34 -20.18 2.96
N LEU A 194 -17.90 -19.24 3.80
CA LEU A 194 -17.94 -17.81 3.48
C LEU A 194 -16.59 -17.29 2.97
N GLY A 195 -15.53 -18.11 3.05
CA GLY A 195 -14.20 -17.74 2.57
C GLY A 195 -13.58 -16.59 3.35
N VAL A 196 -14.06 -16.32 4.58
CA VAL A 196 -13.48 -15.28 5.44
C VAL A 196 -12.21 -15.81 6.12
N SER A 197 -11.26 -14.92 6.41
CA SER A 197 -10.04 -15.29 7.13
C SER A 197 -10.37 -15.76 8.55
N LYS A 198 -9.51 -16.62 9.12
CA LYS A 198 -9.67 -17.14 10.49
C LYS A 198 -9.82 -16.02 11.53
N GLU A 199 -9.08 -14.94 11.37
CA GLU A 199 -9.15 -13.77 12.26
C GLU A 199 -10.51 -13.07 12.19
N THR A 200 -11.04 -12.87 10.98
CA THR A 200 -12.37 -12.26 10.78
C THR A 200 -13.46 -13.19 11.28
N ALA A 201 -13.35 -14.51 11.05
CA ALA A 201 -14.27 -15.51 11.57
C ALA A 201 -14.32 -15.49 13.12
N GLN A 202 -13.16 -15.35 13.78
CA GLN A 202 -13.09 -15.22 15.22
C GLN A 202 -13.78 -13.93 15.70
N LYS A 203 -13.51 -12.78 15.07
CA LYS A 203 -14.19 -11.51 15.40
C LYS A 203 -15.70 -11.57 15.24
N ILE A 204 -16.21 -12.33 14.25
CA ILE A 204 -17.65 -12.58 14.07
C ILE A 204 -18.21 -13.38 15.24
N VAL A 205 -17.48 -14.38 15.73
CA VAL A 205 -17.90 -15.20 16.88
C VAL A 205 -17.89 -14.37 18.16
N ASP A 206 -16.84 -13.57 18.36
CA ASP A 206 -16.64 -12.77 19.58
C ASP A 206 -17.67 -11.63 19.74
N ASN A 207 -18.27 -11.15 18.64
CA ASN A 207 -19.19 -10.00 18.64
C ASN A 207 -20.68 -10.38 18.46
N ARG A 208 -21.02 -11.64 18.73
CA ARG A 208 -22.41 -12.12 18.80
C ARG A 208 -23.11 -11.55 20.04
N PRO A 209 -24.44 -11.33 20.01
CA PRO A 209 -25.38 -11.62 18.92
C PRO A 209 -25.50 -10.48 17.90
N TYR A 210 -25.95 -10.83 16.69
CA TYR A 210 -26.33 -9.93 15.62
C TYR A 210 -27.82 -10.04 15.34
N ARG A 211 -28.54 -8.91 15.29
CA ARG A 211 -29.98 -8.92 14.96
C ARG A 211 -30.21 -8.84 13.45
N LEU A 212 -29.32 -8.15 12.74
CA LEU A 212 -29.38 -7.95 11.30
C LEU A 212 -28.04 -8.30 10.66
N ARG A 213 -28.07 -8.77 9.41
CA ARG A 213 -26.85 -9.08 8.64
C ARG A 213 -25.93 -7.84 8.52
N GLY A 214 -26.52 -6.65 8.38
CA GLY A 214 -25.77 -5.39 8.26
C GLY A 214 -24.97 -4.98 9.49
N GLU A 215 -25.23 -5.58 10.66
CA GLU A 215 -24.46 -5.29 11.88
C GLU A 215 -23.00 -5.73 11.79
N LEU A 216 -22.68 -6.68 10.89
CA LEU A 216 -21.30 -7.07 10.60
C LEU A 216 -20.45 -5.88 10.11
N VAL A 217 -21.07 -4.96 9.36
CA VAL A 217 -20.41 -3.73 8.90
C VAL A 217 -20.53 -2.64 9.97
N ALA A 218 -21.69 -2.48 10.60
CA ALA A 218 -21.90 -1.43 11.60
C ALA A 218 -20.99 -1.58 12.83
N LYS A 219 -20.71 -2.81 13.26
CA LYS A 219 -19.76 -3.12 14.34
C LYS A 219 -18.30 -3.21 13.85
N ASN A 220 -18.01 -2.84 12.60
CA ASN A 220 -16.68 -2.92 11.98
C ASN A 220 -16.01 -4.30 12.07
N VAL A 221 -16.80 -5.36 12.06
CA VAL A 221 -16.30 -6.75 12.10
C VAL A 221 -15.76 -7.15 10.72
N ILE A 222 -16.46 -6.71 9.67
CA ILE A 222 -16.11 -6.99 8.27
C ILE A 222 -16.19 -5.68 7.46
N PRO A 223 -15.24 -5.42 6.53
CA PRO A 223 -15.33 -4.32 5.58
C PRO A 223 -16.56 -4.45 4.66
N LYS A 224 -17.09 -3.31 4.19
CA LYS A 224 -18.26 -3.28 3.28
C LYS A 224 -18.05 -4.10 2.00
N SER A 225 -16.85 -4.09 1.43
CA SER A 225 -16.50 -4.86 0.23
C SER A 225 -16.65 -6.37 0.44
N THR A 226 -16.18 -6.88 1.57
CA THR A 226 -16.30 -8.30 1.92
C THR A 226 -17.75 -8.65 2.25
N PHE A 227 -18.47 -7.78 2.95
CA PHE A 227 -19.90 -7.97 3.23
C PHE A 227 -20.73 -8.11 1.96
N ASP A 228 -20.49 -7.26 0.95
CA ASP A 228 -21.23 -7.30 -0.32
C ASP A 228 -21.08 -8.63 -1.08
N THR A 229 -19.98 -9.35 -0.86
CA THR A 229 -19.71 -10.66 -1.48
C THR A 229 -20.43 -11.80 -0.77
N ILE A 230 -20.68 -11.65 0.54
CA ILE A 230 -21.22 -12.74 1.39
C ILE A 230 -22.67 -12.52 1.81
N LYS A 231 -23.25 -11.32 1.62
CA LYS A 231 -24.59 -10.93 2.13
C LYS A 231 -25.72 -11.87 1.72
N ASP A 232 -25.60 -12.48 0.54
CA ASP A 232 -26.60 -13.41 -0.02
C ASP A 232 -26.47 -14.83 0.55
N ARG A 233 -25.34 -15.13 1.23
CA ARG A 233 -25.00 -16.44 1.81
C ARG A 233 -25.13 -16.48 3.33
N ILE A 234 -25.51 -15.37 3.96
CA ILE A 234 -25.66 -15.25 5.42
C ILE A 234 -27.10 -14.92 5.83
N THR A 235 -27.50 -15.37 7.02
CA THR A 235 -28.69 -14.93 7.73
C THR A 235 -28.34 -14.48 9.14
N ALA A 236 -29.16 -13.58 9.69
CA ALA A 236 -29.13 -13.20 11.10
C ALA A 236 -30.54 -13.48 11.63
N ALA A 237 -30.72 -14.64 12.23
CA ALA A 237 -31.94 -14.99 12.96
C ALA A 237 -31.60 -15.04 14.46
N PRO A 238 -32.51 -14.57 15.34
CA PRO A 238 -32.34 -14.70 16.78
C PRO A 238 -32.23 -16.16 17.21
#